data_AF-A0A3P1CJM5-F1
#
_entry.id   AF-A0A3P1CJM5-F1
#
_cell.length_a   1.000
_cell.length_b   1.000
_cell.length_c   1.000
_cell.angle_alpha   90.00
_cell.angle_beta   90.00
_cell.angle_gamma   90.00
#
_symmetry.space_group_name_H-M   'P 1'
#
loop_
_entity.id
_entity.type
_entity.pdbx_description
1 polymer ?
#
loop_
_entity_poly.entity_id
_entity_poly.type
_entity_poly.pdbx_seq_one_letter_code
_entity_poly.pdbx_strand_id
1 'polypeptide(L)'
;MTDDRLTEIFLAQKIKQSRKELETDLNNNFDTQEKTLSVIVGGLEHANFNSFTSASVVWNISGYLNLVSYDLKIIGRDLMFAEKDWQRKLYARQAYLLIYESMNDFLQLLGKPLREAVSQFSDAEVCKQRIQAIAKKMNEFKAARENTIKSVRHTAIGHRDKDMLVQLQAIQSIGWLEATQILSQFDAIVRELGAVCQDLMNRTNDDLEIKKASNTN
;
A
#
# COMPACT_ATOMS: atom_id res chain seq x y z
N MET A 1 27.36 14.48 5.86
CA MET A 1 26.84 15.11 4.63
C MET A 1 27.50 14.60 3.34
N THR A 2 28.66 13.94 3.36
CA THR A 2 29.32 13.39 2.15
C THR A 2 28.88 11.98 1.76
N ASP A 3 28.41 11.19 2.73
CA ASP A 3 28.06 9.76 2.56
C ASP A 3 26.72 9.55 1.79
N ASP A 4 25.69 10.32 2.14
CA ASP A 4 24.37 10.21 1.48
C ASP A 4 24.43 10.59 0.00
N ARG A 5 25.22 11.61 -0.36
CA ARG A 5 25.35 12.08 -1.74
C ARG A 5 26.07 11.06 -2.64
N LEU A 6 27.08 10.38 -2.11
CA LEU A 6 27.75 9.29 -2.82
C LEU A 6 26.81 8.11 -3.00
N THR A 7 26.01 7.78 -1.97
CA THR A 7 24.97 6.76 -2.03
C THR A 7 23.92 7.07 -3.11
N GLU A 8 23.45 8.31 -3.20
CA GLU A 8 22.51 8.74 -4.23
C GLU A 8 23.09 8.61 -5.65
N ILE A 9 24.35 8.99 -5.85
CA ILE A 9 25.02 8.86 -7.16
C ILE A 9 25.15 7.39 -7.54
N PHE A 10 25.60 6.54 -6.61
CA PHE A 10 25.73 5.11 -6.83
C PHE A 10 24.39 4.46 -7.17
N LEU A 11 23.34 4.79 -6.41
CA LEU A 11 21.99 4.29 -6.66
C LEU A 11 21.48 4.72 -8.05
N ALA A 12 21.65 5.99 -8.42
CA ALA A 12 21.26 6.50 -9.73
C ALA A 12 21.99 5.78 -10.87
N GLN A 13 23.29 5.48 -10.71
CA GLN A 13 24.06 4.72 -11.68
C GLN A 13 23.55 3.29 -11.82
N LYS A 14 23.27 2.61 -10.70
CA LYS A 14 22.73 1.25 -10.71
C LYS A 14 21.37 1.18 -11.39
N ILE A 15 20.46 2.10 -11.07
CA ILE A 15 19.14 2.20 -11.71
C ILE A 15 19.30 2.41 -13.21
N LYS A 16 20.23 3.27 -13.64
CA LYS A 16 20.50 3.51 -15.06
C LYS A 16 21.02 2.26 -15.78
N GLN A 17 21.90 1.49 -15.14
CA GLN A 17 22.47 0.25 -15.69
C GLN A 17 21.41 -0.85 -15.83
N SER A 18 20.52 -1.00 -14.85
CA SER A 18 19.48 -2.04 -14.82
C SER A 18 18.12 -1.57 -15.34
N ARG A 19 18.04 -0.39 -15.98
CA ARG A 19 16.76 0.26 -16.29
C ARG A 19 15.78 -0.63 -17.06
N LYS A 20 16.26 -1.28 -18.13
CA LYS A 20 15.40 -2.12 -18.98
C LYS A 20 14.84 -3.34 -18.24
N GLU A 21 15.66 -3.97 -17.40
CA GLU A 21 15.24 -5.09 -16.56
C GLU A 21 14.20 -4.63 -15.54
N LEU A 22 14.48 -3.52 -14.83
CA LEU A 22 13.56 -2.93 -13.87
C LEU A 22 12.22 -2.50 -14.49
N GLU A 23 12.23 -1.89 -15.69
CA GLU A 23 11.01 -1.53 -16.42
C GLU A 23 10.18 -2.76 -16.78
N THR A 24 10.84 -3.85 -17.20
CA THR A 24 10.17 -5.11 -17.53
C THR A 24 9.51 -5.72 -16.29
N ASP A 25 10.24 -5.81 -15.17
CA ASP A 25 9.73 -6.36 -13.92
C ASP A 25 8.56 -5.55 -13.36
N LEU A 26 8.65 -4.22 -13.45
CA LEU A 26 7.58 -3.32 -13.00
C LEU A 26 6.33 -3.46 -13.86
N ASN A 27 6.47 -3.53 -15.18
CA ASN A 27 5.33 -3.74 -16.08
C ASN A 27 4.63 -5.08 -15.83
N ASN A 28 5.40 -6.16 -15.64
CA ASN A 28 4.84 -7.46 -15.26
C ASN A 28 4.09 -7.38 -13.92
N ASN A 29 4.60 -6.59 -12.97
CA ASN A 29 3.93 -6.36 -11.70
C ASN A 29 2.61 -5.61 -11.89
N PHE A 30 2.57 -4.57 -12.71
CA PHE A 30 1.36 -3.80 -13.01
C PHE A 30 0.29 -4.67 -13.66
N ASP A 31 0.64 -5.48 -14.66
CA ASP A 31 -0.28 -6.45 -15.27
C ASP A 31 -0.84 -7.42 -14.22
N THR A 32 0.00 -7.83 -13.27
CA THR A 32 -0.43 -8.70 -12.16
C THR A 32 -1.38 -7.96 -11.21
N GLN A 33 -1.13 -6.70 -10.88
CA GLN A 33 -2.05 -5.90 -10.04
C GLN A 33 -3.42 -5.75 -10.71
N GLU A 34 -3.47 -5.42 -12.00
CA GLU A 34 -4.73 -5.24 -12.73
C GLU A 34 -5.56 -6.52 -12.81
N LYS A 35 -4.91 -7.66 -13.09
CA LYS A 35 -5.56 -8.98 -13.08
C LYS A 35 -6.07 -9.32 -11.69
N THR A 36 -5.26 -9.07 -10.65
CA THR A 36 -5.64 -9.31 -9.25
C THR A 36 -6.85 -8.48 -8.87
N LEU A 37 -6.86 -7.19 -9.21
CA LEU A 37 -7.99 -6.30 -8.95
C LEU A 37 -9.27 -6.81 -9.62
N SER A 38 -9.17 -7.26 -10.87
CA SER A 38 -10.32 -7.82 -11.60
C SER A 38 -10.91 -9.05 -10.90
N VAL A 39 -10.06 -9.95 -10.41
CA VAL A 39 -10.48 -11.12 -9.61
C VAL A 39 -11.14 -10.68 -8.30
N ILE A 40 -10.57 -9.69 -7.62
CA ILE A 40 -11.09 -9.18 -6.35
C ILE A 40 -12.48 -8.56 -6.53
N VAL A 41 -12.67 -7.77 -7.59
CA VAL A 41 -13.97 -7.17 -7.92
C VAL A 41 -15.01 -8.25 -8.14
N GLY A 42 -14.72 -9.27 -8.94
CA GLY A 42 -15.65 -10.38 -9.15
C GLY A 42 -15.99 -11.14 -7.86
N GLY A 43 -15.00 -11.38 -7.00
CA GLY A 43 -15.21 -12.00 -5.68
C GLY A 43 -16.10 -11.15 -4.76
N LEU A 44 -15.87 -9.84 -4.73
CA LEU A 44 -16.67 -8.89 -3.93
C LEU A 44 -18.12 -8.79 -4.44
N GLU A 45 -18.32 -8.67 -5.76
CA GLU A 45 -19.65 -8.66 -6.37
C GLU A 45 -20.41 -9.95 -6.05
N HIS A 46 -19.74 -11.10 -6.15
CA HIS A 46 -20.32 -12.39 -5.79
C HIS A 46 -20.72 -12.45 -4.31
N ALA A 47 -19.84 -12.02 -3.41
CA ALA A 47 -20.11 -11.98 -1.97
C ALA A 47 -21.30 -11.06 -1.64
N ASN A 48 -21.36 -9.88 -2.26
CA ASN A 48 -22.45 -8.93 -2.07
C ASN A 48 -23.78 -9.46 -2.59
N PHE A 49 -23.80 -10.05 -3.79
CA PHE A 49 -25.01 -10.63 -4.39
C PHE A 49 -25.64 -11.70 -3.48
N ASN A 50 -24.81 -12.52 -2.82
CA ASN A 50 -25.26 -13.58 -1.93
C ASN A 50 -25.36 -13.16 -0.46
N SER A 51 -25.16 -11.89 -0.14
CA SER A 51 -25.16 -11.36 1.24
C SER A 51 -24.16 -12.05 2.18
N PHE A 52 -23.01 -12.46 1.65
CA PHE A 52 -21.93 -13.06 2.44
C PHE A 52 -21.11 -11.98 3.15
N THR A 53 -21.66 -11.39 4.21
CA THR A 53 -21.13 -10.19 4.87
C THR A 53 -19.63 -10.27 5.22
N SER A 54 -19.19 -11.36 5.86
CA SER A 54 -17.77 -11.53 6.23
C SER A 54 -16.85 -11.61 5.01
N ALA A 55 -17.30 -12.30 3.95
CA ALA A 55 -16.56 -12.36 2.70
C ALA A 55 -16.47 -10.96 2.08
N SER A 56 -17.59 -10.23 1.96
CA SER A 56 -17.61 -8.87 1.44
C SER A 56 -16.61 -7.95 2.15
N VAL A 57 -16.49 -8.04 3.48
CA VAL A 57 -15.50 -7.27 4.24
C VAL A 57 -14.07 -7.63 3.83
N VAL A 58 -13.74 -8.93 3.78
CA VAL A 58 -12.40 -9.41 3.40
C VAL A 58 -12.05 -8.97 1.97
N TRP A 59 -12.93 -9.24 1.00
CA TRP A 59 -12.71 -8.89 -0.41
C TRP A 59 -12.59 -7.37 -0.62
N ASN A 60 -13.42 -6.57 0.07
CA ASN A 60 -13.34 -5.12 -0.02
C ASN A 60 -12.01 -4.57 0.51
N ILE A 61 -11.55 -5.07 1.67
CA ILE A 61 -10.25 -4.67 2.23
C ILE A 61 -9.10 -5.07 1.31
N SER A 62 -9.16 -6.28 0.73
CA SER A 62 -8.19 -6.73 -0.26
C SER A 62 -8.15 -5.85 -1.50
N GLY A 63 -9.32 -5.39 -1.98
CA GLY A 63 -9.43 -4.49 -3.13
C GLY A 63 -8.84 -3.11 -2.86
N TYR A 64 -9.19 -2.52 -1.71
CA TYR A 64 -8.61 -1.25 -1.26
C TYR A 64 -7.08 -1.35 -1.13
N LEU A 65 -6.58 -2.43 -0.52
CA LEU A 65 -5.14 -2.69 -0.42
C LEU A 65 -4.46 -2.81 -1.79
N ASN A 66 -5.11 -3.51 -2.73
CA ASN A 66 -4.58 -3.69 -4.08
C ASN A 66 -4.44 -2.34 -4.80
N LEU A 67 -5.46 -1.47 -4.72
CA LEU A 67 -5.44 -0.13 -5.28
C LEU A 67 -4.29 0.71 -4.71
N VAL A 68 -4.17 0.78 -3.37
CA VAL A 68 -3.07 1.50 -2.71
C VAL A 68 -1.71 0.94 -3.14
N SER A 69 -1.57 -0.38 -3.19
CA SER A 69 -0.34 -1.03 -3.60
C SER A 69 0.00 -0.80 -5.07
N TYR A 70 -1.00 -0.66 -5.93
CA TYR A 70 -0.80 -0.38 -7.34
C TYR A 70 -0.34 1.08 -7.54
N ASP A 71 -1.06 2.04 -6.95
CA ASP A 71 -0.70 3.46 -6.99
C ASP A 71 0.73 3.69 -6.44
N LEU A 72 1.06 3.05 -5.31
CA LEU A 72 2.39 3.16 -4.70
C LEU A 72 3.50 2.66 -5.63
N LYS A 73 3.27 1.58 -6.39
CA LYS A 73 4.27 1.05 -7.33
C LYS A 73 4.42 1.93 -8.56
N ILE A 74 3.33 2.52 -9.07
CA ILE A 74 3.40 3.50 -10.16
C ILE A 74 4.21 4.71 -9.71
N ILE A 75 3.88 5.27 -8.53
CA ILE A 75 4.62 6.39 -7.96
C ILE A 75 6.09 6.02 -7.71
N GLY A 76 6.36 4.81 -7.20
CA GLY A 76 7.71 4.32 -6.93
C GLY A 76 8.54 4.17 -8.21
N ARG A 77 7.97 3.62 -9.29
CA ARG A 77 8.59 3.57 -10.62
C ARG A 77 8.96 4.97 -11.08
N ASP A 78 8.00 5.88 -11.06
CA ASP A 78 8.19 7.22 -11.62
C ASP A 78 9.17 8.06 -10.78
N LEU A 79 9.18 7.87 -9.46
CA LEU A 79 10.21 8.41 -8.58
C LEU A 79 11.60 7.87 -8.93
N MET A 80 11.71 6.55 -9.16
CA MET A 80 12.97 5.87 -9.45
C MET A 80 13.57 6.30 -10.80
N PHE A 81 12.73 6.49 -11.82
CA PHE A 81 13.17 6.86 -13.17
C PHE A 81 13.13 8.36 -13.48
N ALA A 82 12.68 9.19 -12.54
CA ALA A 82 12.66 10.64 -12.71
C ALA A 82 14.07 11.20 -12.97
N GLU A 83 14.19 11.93 -14.07
CA GLU A 83 15.45 12.54 -14.51
C GLU A 83 15.68 13.93 -13.92
N LYS A 84 14.59 14.63 -13.58
CA LYS A 84 14.64 15.98 -12.99
C LYS A 84 14.33 15.91 -11.51
N ASP A 85 15.04 16.73 -10.74
CA ASP A 85 14.84 16.86 -9.30
C ASP A 85 13.39 17.22 -8.93
N TRP A 86 12.78 18.13 -9.69
CA TRP A 86 11.38 18.52 -9.47
C TRP A 86 10.40 17.37 -9.68
N GLN A 87 10.67 16.48 -10.64
CA GLN A 87 9.84 15.28 -10.86
C GLN A 87 9.96 14.33 -9.65
N ARG A 88 11.18 14.09 -9.15
CA ARG A 88 11.40 13.28 -7.94
C ARG A 88 10.62 13.86 -6.76
N LYS A 89 10.71 15.17 -6.54
CA LYS A 89 9.98 15.86 -5.47
C LYS A 89 8.47 15.84 -5.67
N LEU A 90 7.97 15.84 -6.91
CA LEU A 90 6.55 15.65 -7.19
C LEU A 90 6.09 14.24 -6.79
N TYR A 91 6.77 13.19 -7.26
CA TYR A 91 6.39 11.82 -6.97
C TYR A 91 6.57 11.47 -5.48
N ALA A 92 7.62 11.97 -4.83
CA ALA A 92 7.80 11.82 -3.39
C ALA A 92 6.64 12.45 -2.58
N ARG A 93 6.13 13.62 -2.99
CA ARG A 93 4.95 14.22 -2.36
C ARG A 93 3.69 13.37 -2.55
N GLN A 94 3.51 12.81 -3.75
CA GLN A 94 2.39 11.90 -4.01
C GLN A 94 2.48 10.63 -3.16
N ALA A 95 3.68 10.05 -3.04
CA ALA A 95 3.92 8.92 -2.15
C ALA A 95 3.57 9.27 -0.70
N TYR A 96 4.04 10.41 -0.20
CA TYR A 96 3.77 10.85 1.17
C TYR A 96 2.29 11.08 1.43
N LEU A 97 1.57 11.68 0.48
CA LEU A 97 0.12 11.83 0.58
C LEU A 97 -0.57 10.46 0.67
N LEU A 98 -0.29 9.56 -0.29
CA LEU A 98 -0.89 8.23 -0.32
C LEU A 98 -0.59 7.45 0.96
N ILE A 99 0.68 7.40 1.38
CA ILE A 99 1.11 6.70 2.60
C ILE A 99 0.38 7.26 3.83
N TYR A 100 0.27 8.59 3.95
CA TYR A 100 -0.37 9.21 5.10
C TYR A 100 -1.86 8.83 5.23
N GLU A 101 -2.60 8.91 4.13
CA GLU A 101 -4.03 8.56 4.14
C GLU A 101 -4.20 7.05 4.35
N SER A 102 -3.52 6.24 3.55
CA SER A 102 -3.69 4.79 3.58
C SER A 102 -3.23 4.15 4.89
N MET A 103 -2.21 4.68 5.56
CA MET A 103 -1.77 4.17 6.86
C MET A 103 -2.87 4.29 7.93
N ASN A 104 -3.60 5.41 7.94
CA ASN A 104 -4.71 5.61 8.86
C ASN A 104 -5.91 4.73 8.49
N ASP A 105 -6.22 4.66 7.19
CA ASP A 105 -7.31 3.81 6.69
C ASP A 105 -7.05 2.33 6.99
N PHE A 106 -5.85 1.83 6.73
CA PHE A 106 -5.49 0.44 7.05
C PHE A 106 -5.64 0.14 8.54
N LEU A 107 -5.20 1.02 9.43
CA LEU A 107 -5.38 0.79 10.88
C LEU A 107 -6.86 0.71 11.28
N GLN A 108 -7.74 1.46 10.61
CA GLN A 108 -9.19 1.37 10.82
C GLN A 108 -9.76 0.07 10.25
N LEU A 109 -9.38 -0.29 9.02
CA LEU A 109 -9.84 -1.50 8.32
C LEU A 109 -9.41 -2.79 9.01
N LEU A 110 -8.18 -2.83 9.54
CA LEU A 110 -7.64 -3.94 10.35
C LEU A 110 -8.24 -4.02 11.77
N GLY A 111 -9.09 -3.06 12.12
CA GLY A 111 -9.76 -2.95 13.40
C GLY A 111 -10.91 -3.94 13.55
N LYS A 112 -11.98 -3.47 14.19
CA LYS A 112 -13.15 -4.28 14.54
C LYS A 112 -13.79 -5.02 13.34
N PRO A 113 -14.05 -4.36 12.18
CA PRO A 113 -14.78 -5.01 11.08
C PRO A 113 -14.09 -6.28 10.56
N LEU A 114 -12.78 -6.22 10.30
CA LEU A 114 -12.04 -7.38 9.82
C LEU A 114 -11.94 -8.48 10.90
N ARG A 115 -11.74 -8.10 12.16
CA ARG A 115 -11.67 -9.07 13.27
C ARG A 115 -12.98 -9.82 13.46
N GLU A 116 -14.12 -9.16 13.27
CA GLU A 116 -15.44 -9.80 13.29
C GLU A 116 -15.60 -10.73 12.08
N ALA A 117 -15.22 -10.27 10.88
CA ALA A 117 -15.30 -11.07 9.66
C ALA A 117 -14.49 -12.39 9.76
N VAL A 118 -13.30 -12.37 10.38
CA VAL A 118 -12.48 -13.59 10.55
C VAL A 118 -12.88 -14.45 11.76
N SER A 119 -13.78 -13.97 12.63
CA SER A 119 -14.18 -14.72 13.84
C SER A 119 -15.03 -15.96 13.55
N GLN A 120 -15.56 -16.07 12.34
CA GLN A 120 -16.28 -17.25 11.88
C GLN A 120 -15.37 -18.42 11.47
N PHE A 121 -14.07 -18.17 11.29
CA PHE A 121 -13.13 -19.21 10.87
C PHE A 121 -12.73 -20.12 12.04
N SER A 122 -12.46 -21.39 11.73
CA SER A 122 -12.07 -22.40 12.73
C SER A 122 -10.77 -22.06 13.47
N ASP A 123 -9.88 -21.31 12.83
CA ASP A 123 -8.60 -20.82 13.37
C ASP A 123 -8.58 -19.29 13.52
N ALA A 124 -9.72 -18.69 13.83
CA ALA A 124 -9.90 -17.24 13.98
C ALA A 124 -8.79 -16.55 14.80
N GLU A 125 -8.30 -17.18 15.87
CA GLU A 125 -7.24 -16.61 16.71
C GLU A 125 -5.90 -16.48 15.97
N VAL A 126 -5.56 -17.41 15.08
CA VAL A 126 -4.36 -17.33 14.23
C VAL A 126 -4.49 -16.15 13.26
N CYS A 127 -5.66 -15.99 12.63
CA CYS A 127 -5.94 -14.87 11.75
C CYS A 127 -5.84 -13.53 12.50
N LYS A 128 -6.46 -13.42 13.68
CA LYS A 128 -6.43 -12.21 14.52
C LYS A 128 -5.01 -11.86 14.95
N GLN A 129 -4.18 -12.84 15.32
CA GLN A 129 -2.77 -12.61 15.68
C GLN A 129 -1.97 -12.06 14.49
N ARG A 130 -2.16 -12.60 13.27
CA ARG A 130 -1.52 -12.09 12.06
C ARG A 130 -1.95 -10.65 11.74
N ILE A 131 -3.24 -10.36 11.83
CA ILE A 131 -3.78 -8.99 11.67
C ILE A 131 -3.16 -8.03 12.69
N GLN A 132 -3.08 -8.45 13.96
CA GLN A 132 -2.48 -7.65 15.02
C GLN A 132 -0.98 -7.40 14.80
N ALA A 133 -0.24 -8.38 14.29
CA ALA A 133 1.17 -8.22 13.96
C ALA A 133 1.39 -7.15 12.87
N ILE A 134 0.55 -7.16 11.82
CA ILE A 134 0.58 -6.13 10.77
C ILE A 134 0.22 -4.75 11.35
N ALA A 135 -0.85 -4.66 12.15
CA ALA A 135 -1.24 -3.41 12.80
C ALA A 135 -0.12 -2.84 13.69
N LYS A 136 0.64 -3.71 14.38
CA LYS A 136 1.80 -3.31 15.17
C LYS A 136 2.90 -2.70 14.28
N LYS A 137 3.30 -3.37 13.20
CA LYS A 137 4.30 -2.85 12.24
C LYS A 137 3.87 -1.52 11.62
N MET A 138 2.59 -1.40 11.27
CA MET A 138 2.01 -0.16 10.74
C MET A 138 2.09 0.99 11.76
N ASN A 139 1.79 0.73 13.04
CA ASN A 139 1.92 1.73 14.10
C ASN A 139 3.38 2.12 14.38
N GLU A 140 4.31 1.17 14.32
CA GLU A 140 5.76 1.44 14.47
C GLU A 140 6.26 2.32 13.32
N PHE A 141 5.88 2.00 12.07
CA PHE A 141 6.17 2.83 10.91
C PHE A 141 5.55 4.23 11.05
N LYS A 142 4.28 4.30 11.47
CA LYS A 142 3.58 5.57 11.73
C LYS A 142 4.36 6.43 12.73
N ALA A 143 4.68 5.89 13.89
CA ALA A 143 5.40 6.61 14.93
C ALA A 143 6.76 7.13 14.43
N ALA A 144 7.46 6.36 13.59
CA ALA A 144 8.76 6.74 13.05
C ALA A 144 8.70 7.79 11.94
N ARG A 145 7.65 7.79 11.09
CA ARG A 145 7.63 8.56 9.83
C ARG A 145 6.53 9.62 9.73
N GLU A 146 5.49 9.55 10.57
CA GLU A 146 4.30 10.39 10.45
C GLU A 146 4.64 11.88 10.44
N ASN A 147 5.53 12.36 11.31
CA ASN A 147 5.86 13.79 11.35
C ASN A 147 6.49 14.30 10.04
N THR A 148 7.44 13.55 9.49
CA THR A 148 8.08 13.87 8.20
C THR A 148 7.05 13.92 7.08
N ILE A 149 6.23 12.87 6.98
CA ILE A 149 5.21 12.73 5.93
C ILE A 149 4.13 13.82 6.07
N LYS A 150 3.62 14.02 7.28
CA LYS A 150 2.55 14.97 7.60
C LYS A 150 2.94 16.40 7.31
N SER A 151 4.19 16.79 7.62
CA SER A 151 4.71 18.13 7.33
C SER A 151 4.59 18.45 5.84
N VAL A 152 5.04 17.55 4.97
CA VAL A 152 4.95 17.71 3.52
C VAL A 152 3.50 17.63 3.03
N ARG A 153 2.69 16.71 3.55
CA ARG A 153 1.26 16.55 3.21
C ARG A 153 0.47 17.84 3.51
N HIS A 154 0.71 18.45 4.67
CA HIS A 154 0.02 19.67 5.10
C HIS A 154 0.55 20.94 4.49
N THR A 155 1.76 20.94 3.92
CA THR A 155 2.35 22.17 3.40
C THR A 155 2.32 22.20 1.88
N ALA A 156 2.65 21.10 1.20
CA ALA A 156 3.05 21.13 -0.21
C ALA A 156 2.17 20.30 -1.17
N ILE A 157 1.15 19.59 -0.66
CA ILE A 157 0.29 18.74 -1.51
C ILE A 157 -1.19 18.67 -1.09
N GLY A 158 -1.53 18.07 0.06
CA GLY A 158 -2.92 17.81 0.44
C GLY A 158 -3.64 19.05 0.94
N HIS A 159 -3.05 19.76 1.90
CA HIS A 159 -3.58 21.03 2.44
C HIS A 159 -2.65 22.20 2.11
N ARG A 160 -2.30 22.37 0.83
CA ARG A 160 -1.27 23.34 0.40
C ARG A 160 -1.35 24.69 1.12
N ASP A 161 -0.21 25.09 1.67
CA ASP A 161 -0.06 26.41 2.28
C ASP A 161 -0.25 27.50 1.22
N LYS A 162 -0.78 28.66 1.58
CA LYS A 162 -0.96 29.78 0.64
C LYS A 162 0.33 30.57 0.44
N ASP A 163 1.27 30.48 1.37
CA ASP A 163 2.60 31.06 1.25
C ASP A 163 3.48 30.19 0.33
N MET A 164 3.85 30.75 -0.82
CA MET A 164 4.67 30.08 -1.82
C MET A 164 6.08 29.74 -1.29
N LEU A 165 6.67 30.59 -0.44
CA LEU A 165 8.01 30.36 0.10
C LEU A 165 8.01 29.19 1.09
N VAL A 166 6.98 29.12 1.94
CA VAL A 166 6.77 27.99 2.86
C VAL A 166 6.58 26.69 2.09
N GLN A 167 5.75 26.71 1.03
CA GLN A 167 5.61 25.56 0.13
C GLN A 167 6.93 25.15 -0.51
N LEU A 168 7.68 26.10 -1.07
CA LEU A 168 8.92 25.82 -1.77
C LEU A 168 9.98 25.24 -0.83
N GLN A 169 10.09 25.75 0.40
CA GLN A 169 10.97 25.20 1.42
C GLN A 169 10.62 23.75 1.76
N ALA A 170 9.34 23.45 1.99
CA ALA A 170 8.89 22.09 2.26
C ALA A 170 9.10 21.12 1.07
N ILE A 171 9.03 21.62 -0.17
CA ILE A 171 9.35 20.83 -1.37
C ILE A 171 10.87 20.59 -1.46
N GLN A 172 11.66 21.61 -1.19
CA GLN A 172 13.12 21.55 -1.28
C GLN A 172 13.75 20.66 -0.21
N SER A 173 13.10 20.52 0.95
CA SER A 173 13.57 19.64 2.03
C SER A 173 13.41 18.14 1.74
N ILE A 174 12.69 17.77 0.68
CA ILE A 174 12.46 16.36 0.34
C ILE A 174 13.73 15.77 -0.29
N GLY A 175 14.37 14.84 0.42
CA GLY A 175 15.47 14.02 -0.10
C GLY A 175 14.97 12.81 -0.89
N TRP A 176 15.61 12.53 -2.03
CA TRP A 176 15.23 11.40 -2.89
C TRP A 176 15.47 10.04 -2.22
N LEU A 177 16.64 9.88 -1.58
CA LEU A 177 16.98 8.64 -0.88
C LEU A 177 15.99 8.36 0.27
N GLU A 178 15.70 9.37 1.09
CA GLU A 178 14.74 9.25 2.20
C GLU A 178 13.34 8.90 1.68
N ALA A 179 12.85 9.58 0.64
CA ALA A 179 11.55 9.29 0.05
C ALA A 179 11.45 7.84 -0.46
N THR A 180 12.52 7.36 -1.12
CA THR A 180 12.60 5.98 -1.61
C THR A 180 12.61 4.97 -0.46
N GLN A 181 13.34 5.26 0.63
CA GLN A 181 13.37 4.41 1.82
C GLN A 181 12.00 4.35 2.51
N ILE A 182 11.33 5.48 2.70
CA ILE A 182 9.99 5.55 3.29
C ILE A 182 8.99 4.74 2.43
N LEU A 183 9.03 4.91 1.11
CA LEU A 183 8.18 4.16 0.18
C LEU A 183 8.43 2.65 0.29
N SER A 184 9.69 2.23 0.27
CA SER A 184 10.05 0.81 0.37
C SER A 184 9.66 0.19 1.72
N GLN A 185 9.84 0.92 2.82
CA GLN A 185 9.42 0.48 4.16
C GLN A 185 7.91 0.28 4.23
N PHE A 186 7.13 1.19 3.66
CA PHE A 186 5.66 1.06 3.62
C PHE A 186 5.21 -0.07 2.68
N ASP A 187 5.79 -0.18 1.48
CA ASP A 187 5.49 -1.27 0.53
C ASP A 187 5.73 -2.65 1.14
N ALA A 188 6.79 -2.82 1.93
CA ALA A 188 7.05 -4.07 2.64
C ALA A 188 5.88 -4.46 3.58
N ILE A 189 5.36 -3.50 4.35
CA ILE A 189 4.20 -3.73 5.24
C ILE A 189 2.95 -4.05 4.41
N VAL A 190 2.70 -3.30 3.33
CA VAL A 190 1.58 -3.50 2.41
C VAL A 190 1.62 -4.89 1.76
N ARG A 191 2.80 -5.38 1.37
CA ARG A 191 2.98 -6.73 0.81
C ARG A 191 2.70 -7.82 1.84
N GLU A 192 3.17 -7.66 3.07
CA GLU A 192 2.87 -8.61 4.14
C GLU A 192 1.36 -8.66 4.44
N LEU A 193 0.71 -7.48 4.48
CA LEU A 193 -0.74 -7.40 4.58
C LEU A 193 -1.42 -8.08 3.38
N GLY A 194 -0.89 -7.91 2.17
CA GLY A 194 -1.38 -8.58 0.95
C GLY A 194 -1.39 -10.09 1.08
N ALA A 195 -0.33 -10.68 1.66
CA ALA A 195 -0.28 -12.11 1.92
C ALA A 195 -1.32 -12.57 2.96
N VAL A 196 -1.61 -11.74 3.98
CA VAL A 196 -2.70 -12.02 4.93
C VAL A 196 -4.05 -11.97 4.22
N CYS A 197 -4.32 -10.89 3.48
CA CYS A 197 -5.56 -10.72 2.72
C CYS A 197 -5.81 -11.83 1.70
N GLN A 198 -4.78 -12.28 0.98
CA GLN A 198 -4.88 -13.39 0.04
C GLN A 198 -5.32 -14.69 0.74
N ASP A 199 -4.71 -15.00 1.87
CA ASP A 199 -5.07 -16.19 2.66
C ASP A 199 -6.52 -16.10 3.16
N LEU A 200 -6.93 -14.93 3.66
CA LEU A 200 -8.32 -14.71 4.10
C LEU A 200 -9.32 -14.84 2.95
N MET A 201 -9.00 -14.32 1.75
CA MET A 201 -9.87 -14.47 0.57
C MET A 201 -10.05 -15.94 0.19
N ASN A 202 -8.97 -16.72 0.16
CA ASN A 202 -9.03 -18.15 -0.15
C ASN A 202 -9.96 -18.89 0.81
N ARG A 203 -9.84 -18.63 2.12
CA ARG A 203 -10.70 -19.22 3.15
C ARG A 203 -12.16 -18.85 2.98
N THR A 204 -12.44 -17.58 2.67
CA THR A 204 -13.83 -17.18 2.41
C THR A 204 -14.38 -17.92 1.20
N ASN A 205 -13.59 -18.12 0.15
CA ASN A 205 -14.04 -18.82 -1.05
C ASN A 205 -14.40 -20.28 -0.77
N ASP A 206 -13.59 -20.99 0.02
CA ASP A 206 -13.86 -22.36 0.45
C ASP A 206 -15.20 -22.46 1.23
N ASP A 207 -15.44 -21.50 2.15
CA ASP A 207 -16.72 -21.41 2.88
C ASP A 207 -17.91 -21.10 1.95
N LEU A 208 -17.71 -20.33 0.88
CA LEU A 208 -18.75 -20.02 -0.11
C LEU A 208 -19.13 -21.25 -0.95
N GLU A 209 -18.15 -22.06 -1.35
CA GLU A 209 -18.37 -23.29 -2.12
C GLU A 209 -19.13 -24.34 -1.30
N ILE A 210 -18.78 -24.50 -0.02
CA ILE A 210 -19.47 -25.41 0.90
C ILE A 210 -20.94 -24.99 1.12
N LYS A 211 -21.21 -23.69 1.31
CA LYS A 211 -22.57 -23.17 1.50
C LYS A 211 -23.43 -23.29 0.25
N LYS A 212 -22.86 -23.13 -0.96
CA LYS A 212 -23.57 -23.41 -2.22
C LYS A 212 -23.98 -24.87 -2.32
N ALA A 213 -23.08 -25.80 -2.05
CA ALA A 213 -23.37 -27.24 -2.11
C ALA A 213 -24.50 -27.64 -1.14
N SER A 214 -24.57 -26.97 0.01
CA SER A 214 -25.59 -27.22 1.06
C SER A 214 -26.99 -26.70 0.71
N ASN A 215 -27.11 -25.68 -0.15
CA ASN A 215 -28.39 -25.08 -0.56
C ASN A 215 -29.00 -25.73 -1.82
N THR A 216 -28.34 -26.74 -2.40
CA THR A 216 -28.83 -27.49 -3.57
C THR A 216 -29.41 -28.87 -3.22
N ASN A 217 -29.51 -29.19 -1.92
CA ASN A 217 -30.18 -30.37 -1.37
C ASN A 217 -31.43 -29.97 -0.59
#